data_AF-A0A2D4RTJ4-F1
#
_entry.id   AF-A0A2D4RTJ4-F1
#
_cell.length_a   1.000
_cell.length_b   1.000
_cell.length_c   1.000
_cell.angle_alpha   90.00
_cell.angle_beta   90.00
_cell.angle_gamma   90.00
#
_symmetry.space_group_name_H-M   'P 1'
#
loop_
_entity.id
_entity.type
_entity.pdbx_description
1 polymer ?
#
loop_
_entity_poly.entity_id
_entity_poly.type
_entity_poly.pdbx_seq_one_letter_code
_entity_poly.pdbx_strand_id
1 'polypeptide(L)'
;MIAENVIAAIGHICNNLTEADLPSYLSENIPVISAASTNPSLTNDGKCPNFFWTISHDASQALLQVGFAVKALGMKKAAAIFDQGNYGKEMAGLVRNGLEQNGVKVWVFEPTESGAESYSELIGKLRKAKVNSSNGTAVFFSGYHPEAVKFVAEARKERNNAYFISGDG
;
A
#
# COMPACT_ATOMS: atom_id res chain seq x y z
N MET A 1 -20.51 -15.62 13.06
CA MET A 1 -21.64 -15.39 13.98
C MET A 1 -21.14 -14.39 15.00
N ILE A 2 -21.75 -13.21 15.05
CA ILE A 2 -21.38 -12.18 16.02
C ILE A 2 -21.97 -12.61 17.37
N ALA A 3 -21.25 -12.38 18.46
CA ALA A 3 -21.71 -12.74 19.80
C ALA A 3 -22.98 -11.94 20.18
N GLU A 4 -23.82 -12.51 21.02
CA GLU A 4 -25.03 -11.84 21.51
C GLU A 4 -24.68 -10.55 22.28
N ASN A 5 -25.50 -9.51 22.11
CA ASN A 5 -25.37 -8.19 22.76
C ASN A 5 -24.12 -7.38 22.37
N VAL A 6 -23.49 -7.67 21.22
CA VAL A 6 -22.46 -6.78 20.65
C VAL A 6 -23.12 -5.50 20.13
N ILE A 7 -22.70 -4.35 20.68
CA ILE A 7 -23.22 -3.02 20.30
C ILE A 7 -22.33 -2.27 19.32
N ALA A 8 -21.07 -2.70 19.16
CA ALA A 8 -20.08 -2.16 18.24
C ALA A 8 -18.91 -3.15 18.10
N ALA A 9 -18.26 -3.15 16.94
CA ALA A 9 -17.01 -3.89 16.72
C ALA A 9 -15.83 -2.91 16.64
N ILE A 10 -14.73 -3.22 17.34
CA ILE A 10 -13.48 -2.47 17.25
C ILE A 10 -12.47 -3.30 16.45
N GLY A 11 -12.05 -2.78 15.29
CA GLY A 11 -11.27 -3.50 14.30
C GLY A 11 -11.85 -3.36 12.88
N HIS A 12 -11.42 -4.17 11.92
CA HIS A 12 -10.27 -5.08 12.00
C HIS A 12 -8.97 -4.30 11.73
N ILE A 13 -7.83 -4.99 11.82
CA ILE A 13 -6.54 -4.39 11.50
C ILE A 13 -6.33 -4.35 9.98
N CYS A 14 -6.56 -5.46 9.29
CA CYS A 14 -6.24 -5.59 7.86
C CYS A 14 -7.46 -5.36 6.97
N ASN A 15 -7.27 -4.64 5.85
CA ASN A 15 -8.33 -4.35 4.86
C ASN A 15 -9.07 -5.61 4.39
N ASN A 16 -8.35 -6.69 4.04
CA ASN A 16 -8.98 -7.92 3.55
C ASN A 16 -9.96 -8.55 4.56
N LEU A 17 -9.64 -8.50 5.86
CA LEU A 17 -10.51 -9.04 6.91
C LEU A 17 -11.72 -8.12 7.13
N THR A 18 -11.48 -6.81 7.15
CA THR A 18 -12.54 -5.81 7.23
C THR A 18 -13.53 -5.96 6.08
N GLU A 19 -13.06 -6.07 4.84
CA GLU A 19 -13.90 -6.25 3.65
C GLU A 19 -14.74 -7.54 3.71
N ALA A 20 -14.18 -8.63 4.24
CA ALA A 20 -14.87 -9.91 4.35
C ALA A 20 -15.98 -9.89 5.41
N ASP A 21 -15.75 -9.24 6.55
CA ASP A 21 -16.67 -9.28 7.69
C ASP A 21 -17.71 -8.16 7.68
N LEU A 22 -17.46 -7.05 6.96
CA LEU A 22 -18.37 -5.89 6.88
C LEU A 22 -19.83 -6.22 6.53
N PRO A 23 -20.12 -7.10 5.55
CA PRO A 23 -21.50 -7.48 5.24
C PRO A 23 -22.25 -8.08 6.44
N SER A 24 -21.55 -8.80 7.32
CA SER A 24 -22.16 -9.42 8.51
C SER A 24 -22.54 -8.35 9.55
N TYR A 25 -21.63 -7.43 9.86
CA TYR A 25 -21.91 -6.31 10.76
C TYR A 25 -23.04 -5.42 10.23
N LEU A 26 -23.06 -5.17 8.91
CA LEU A 26 -24.11 -4.38 8.27
C LEU A 26 -25.48 -5.07 8.41
N SER A 27 -25.55 -6.39 8.24
CA SER A 27 -26.81 -7.13 8.38
C SER A 27 -27.39 -7.09 9.80
N GLU A 28 -26.53 -6.94 10.80
CA GLU A 28 -26.92 -6.86 12.22
C GLU A 28 -27.00 -5.41 12.74
N ASN A 29 -26.82 -4.39 11.88
CA ASN A 29 -26.76 -2.97 12.23
C ASN A 29 -25.69 -2.65 13.30
N ILE A 30 -24.58 -3.39 13.30
CA ILE A 30 -23.49 -3.19 14.25
C ILE A 30 -22.49 -2.19 13.65
N PRO A 31 -22.21 -1.05 14.30
CA PRO A 31 -21.16 -0.14 13.86
C PRO A 31 -19.78 -0.76 14.06
N VAL A 32 -18.88 -0.51 13.11
CA VAL A 32 -17.50 -1.02 13.11
C VAL A 32 -16.54 0.17 13.10
N ILE A 33 -15.57 0.20 14.01
CA ILE A 33 -14.57 1.26 14.09
C ILE A 33 -13.17 0.64 13.97
N SER A 34 -12.46 0.95 12.87
CA SER A 34 -11.07 0.51 12.67
C SER A 34 -10.05 1.60 12.99
N ALA A 35 -8.89 1.18 13.52
CA ALA A 35 -7.73 2.05 13.72
C ALA A 35 -6.56 1.71 12.77
N ALA A 36 -6.78 0.87 11.75
CA ALA A 36 -5.71 0.37 10.87
C ALA A 36 -6.17 0.01 9.43
N SER A 37 -7.46 -0.16 9.16
CA SER A 37 -7.93 -0.38 7.79
C SER A 37 -8.07 0.94 7.04
N THR A 38 -7.29 1.10 5.97
CA THR A 38 -7.06 2.36 5.25
C THR A 38 -7.63 2.38 3.83
N ASN A 39 -8.19 1.28 3.32
CA ASN A 39 -8.66 1.20 1.95
C ASN A 39 -9.84 2.18 1.72
N PRO A 40 -9.74 3.16 0.79
CA PRO A 40 -10.82 4.11 0.52
C PRO A 40 -12.14 3.45 0.09
N SER A 41 -12.09 2.26 -0.51
CA SER A 41 -13.29 1.54 -0.97
C SER A 41 -14.24 1.17 0.17
N LEU A 42 -13.74 1.06 1.41
CA LEU A 42 -14.51 0.69 2.59
C LEU A 42 -15.65 1.67 2.92
N THR A 43 -15.55 2.94 2.49
CA THR A 43 -16.63 3.92 2.67
C THR A 43 -17.06 4.60 1.37
N ASN A 44 -16.16 4.76 0.40
CA ASN A 44 -16.41 5.65 -0.75
C ASN A 44 -17.47 5.12 -1.72
N ASP A 45 -17.74 3.80 -1.73
CA ASP A 45 -18.79 3.22 -2.56
C ASP A 45 -20.18 3.28 -1.94
N GLY A 46 -20.29 3.74 -0.68
CA GLY A 46 -21.53 3.86 0.07
C GLY A 46 -22.15 2.54 0.54
N LYS A 47 -21.49 1.39 0.34
CA LYS A 47 -22.05 0.07 0.69
C LYS A 47 -21.98 -0.24 2.18
N CYS A 48 -21.03 0.33 2.91
CA CYS A 48 -20.81 0.07 4.33
C CYS A 48 -20.99 1.33 5.18
N PRO A 49 -22.22 1.87 5.30
CA PRO A 49 -22.49 3.11 6.05
C PRO A 49 -22.27 2.97 7.57
N ASN A 50 -22.11 1.73 8.07
CA ASN A 50 -21.82 1.41 9.46
C ASN A 50 -20.32 1.28 9.75
N PHE A 51 -19.45 1.52 8.77
CA PHE A 51 -18.00 1.48 8.95
C PHE A 51 -17.42 2.87 9.20
N PHE A 52 -16.55 2.94 10.21
CA PHE A 52 -15.85 4.16 10.61
C PHE A 52 -14.37 3.84 10.83
N TRP A 53 -13.53 4.85 10.73
CA TRP A 53 -12.11 4.77 11.05
C TRP A 53 -11.66 5.95 11.90
N THR A 54 -10.53 5.76 12.59
CA THR A 54 -9.87 6.81 13.39
C THR A 54 -8.60 7.35 12.72
N ILE A 55 -8.29 6.88 11.51
CA ILE A 55 -7.11 7.22 10.73
C ILE A 55 -7.49 7.68 9.31
N SER A 56 -6.53 8.22 8.56
CA SER A 56 -6.74 8.66 7.16
C SER A 56 -6.67 7.50 6.17
N HIS A 57 -7.24 7.66 4.97
CA HIS A 57 -7.25 6.62 3.94
C HIS A 57 -5.95 6.60 3.13
N ASP A 58 -5.72 5.50 2.43
CA ASP A 58 -4.59 5.32 1.51
C ASP A 58 -4.54 6.39 0.42
N ALA A 59 -5.68 6.94 0.00
CA ALA A 59 -5.72 8.04 -0.97
C ALA A 59 -4.98 9.29 -0.47
N SER A 60 -5.14 9.63 0.81
CA SER A 60 -4.44 10.75 1.45
C SER A 60 -2.96 10.44 1.62
N GLN A 61 -2.63 9.20 2.00
CA GLN A 61 -1.26 8.72 2.12
C GLN A 61 -0.51 8.75 0.77
N ALA A 62 -1.13 8.22 -0.29
CA ALA A 62 -0.57 8.23 -1.64
C ALA A 62 -0.34 9.66 -2.15
N LEU A 63 -1.28 10.58 -1.89
CA LEU A 63 -1.09 11.99 -2.25
C LEU A 63 0.15 12.60 -1.57
N LEU A 64 0.36 12.29 -0.28
CA LEU A 64 1.54 12.75 0.46
C LEU A 64 2.83 12.13 -0.08
N GLN A 65 2.86 10.82 -0.30
CA GLN A 65 4.01 10.11 -0.85
C GLN A 65 4.40 10.62 -2.23
N VAL A 66 3.42 10.78 -3.12
CA VAL A 66 3.61 11.34 -4.47
C VAL A 66 4.11 12.77 -4.38
N GLY A 67 3.48 13.60 -3.55
CA GLY A 67 3.87 14.99 -3.34
C GLY A 67 5.32 15.11 -2.86
N PHE A 68 5.72 14.28 -1.90
CA PHE A 68 7.09 14.22 -1.40
C PHE A 68 8.08 13.78 -2.48
N ALA A 69 7.80 12.68 -3.18
CA ALA A 69 8.67 12.17 -4.23
C ALA A 69 8.86 13.16 -5.39
N VAL A 70 7.79 13.83 -5.82
CA VAL A 70 7.82 14.78 -6.93
C VAL A 70 8.46 16.10 -6.51
N LYS A 71 7.98 16.69 -5.41
CA LYS A 71 8.31 18.08 -5.06
C LYS A 71 9.58 18.19 -4.21
N ALA A 72 9.78 17.28 -3.26
CA ALA A 72 10.93 17.32 -2.36
C ALA A 72 12.13 16.54 -2.91
N LEU A 73 11.88 15.37 -3.50
CA LEU A 73 12.96 14.52 -4.00
C LEU A 73 13.26 14.72 -5.50
N GLY A 74 12.38 15.38 -6.26
CA GLY A 74 12.60 15.66 -7.67
C GLY A 74 12.58 14.41 -8.57
N MET A 75 11.84 13.36 -8.18
CA MET A 75 11.82 12.09 -8.89
C MET A 75 11.25 12.21 -10.31
N LYS A 76 11.81 11.44 -11.25
CA LYS A 76 11.38 11.39 -12.66
C LYS A 76 11.04 9.99 -13.13
N LYS A 77 11.54 8.98 -12.42
CA LYS A 77 11.33 7.57 -12.71
C LYS A 77 11.03 6.84 -11.40
N ALA A 78 10.08 5.92 -11.43
CA ALA A 78 9.73 5.14 -10.27
C ALA A 78 9.53 3.66 -10.61
N ALA A 79 9.57 2.84 -9.56
CA ALA A 79 8.97 1.52 -9.52
C ALA A 79 7.93 1.48 -8.41
N ALA A 80 6.87 0.70 -8.59
CA ALA A 80 5.92 0.35 -7.54
C ALA A 80 5.89 -1.17 -7.40
N ILE A 81 6.20 -1.65 -6.21
CA ILE A 81 6.18 -3.05 -5.82
C ILE A 81 5.08 -3.20 -4.78
N PHE A 82 4.27 -4.26 -4.87
CA PHE A 82 3.15 -4.42 -3.96
C PHE A 82 2.90 -5.86 -3.56
N ASP A 83 2.44 -6.09 -2.32
CA ASP A 83 1.90 -7.40 -1.97
C ASP A 83 0.62 -7.70 -2.77
N GLN A 84 0.30 -8.97 -2.96
CA GLN A 84 -0.82 -9.40 -3.79
C GLN A 84 -2.21 -9.19 -3.16
N GLY A 85 -2.29 -8.81 -1.88
CA GLY A 85 -3.53 -8.48 -1.20
C GLY A 85 -4.15 -7.17 -1.72
N ASN A 86 -5.42 -6.93 -1.37
CA ASN A 86 -6.14 -5.74 -1.84
C ASN A 86 -5.45 -4.45 -1.37
N TYR A 87 -4.98 -4.40 -0.11
CA TYR A 87 -4.23 -3.26 0.41
C TYR A 87 -3.03 -2.88 -0.48
N GLY A 88 -2.06 -3.79 -0.66
CA GLY A 88 -0.86 -3.49 -1.42
C GLY A 88 -1.16 -3.09 -2.86
N LYS A 89 -2.03 -3.84 -3.53
CA LYS A 89 -2.40 -3.59 -4.93
C LYS A 89 -3.11 -2.25 -5.13
N GLU A 90 -4.08 -1.90 -4.28
CA GLU A 90 -4.83 -0.65 -4.41
C GLU A 90 -3.96 0.56 -4.06
N MET A 91 -3.17 0.46 -2.98
CA MET A 91 -2.24 1.50 -2.58
C MET A 91 -1.18 1.76 -3.68
N ALA A 92 -0.60 0.71 -4.27
CA ALA A 92 0.31 0.88 -5.41
C ALA A 92 -0.38 1.49 -6.63
N GLY A 93 -1.66 1.17 -6.87
CA GLY A 93 -2.47 1.78 -7.91
C GLY A 93 -2.64 3.29 -7.72
N LEU A 94 -2.98 3.72 -6.49
CA LEU A 94 -3.11 5.13 -6.12
C LEU A 94 -1.78 5.89 -6.33
N VAL A 95 -0.68 5.32 -5.85
CA VAL A 95 0.67 5.89 -6.02
C VAL A 95 1.04 5.99 -7.50
N ARG A 96 0.88 4.92 -8.29
CA ARG A 96 1.20 4.93 -9.72
C ARG A 96 0.44 6.03 -10.44
N ASN A 97 -0.88 6.08 -10.25
CA ASN A 97 -1.72 7.07 -10.91
C ASN A 97 -1.32 8.50 -10.51
N GLY A 98 -1.04 8.74 -9.22
CA GLY A 98 -0.58 10.06 -8.74
C GLY A 98 0.79 10.46 -9.31
N LEU A 99 1.73 9.53 -9.38
CA LEU A 99 3.05 9.77 -9.99
C LEU A 99 2.92 10.13 -11.48
N GLU A 100 2.14 9.35 -12.23
CA GLU A 100 1.96 9.56 -13.68
C GLU A 100 1.27 10.88 -13.99
N GLN A 101 0.26 11.27 -13.20
CA GLN A 101 -0.38 12.59 -13.29
C GLN A 101 0.59 13.75 -13.04
N ASN A 102 1.65 13.51 -12.27
CA ASN A 102 2.72 14.49 -12.00
C ASN A 102 3.94 14.32 -12.92
N GLY A 103 3.81 13.57 -14.02
CA GLY A 103 4.85 13.41 -15.03
C GLY A 103 6.00 12.48 -14.64
N VAL A 104 5.83 11.68 -13.57
CA VAL A 104 6.80 10.64 -13.17
C VAL A 104 6.39 9.32 -13.79
N LYS A 105 7.27 8.72 -14.59
CA LYS A 105 7.00 7.40 -15.20
C LYS A 105 7.24 6.28 -14.21
N VAL A 106 6.27 5.38 -14.07
CA VAL A 106 6.42 4.12 -13.35
C VAL A 106 6.84 3.02 -14.32
N TRP A 107 8.09 2.57 -14.24
CA TRP A 107 8.69 1.62 -15.19
C TRP A 107 8.58 0.17 -14.76
N VAL A 108 8.33 -0.06 -13.47
CA VAL A 108 8.14 -1.38 -12.89
C VAL A 108 6.91 -1.27 -12.02
N PHE A 109 5.91 -2.11 -12.28
CA PHE A 109 4.68 -2.22 -11.51
C PHE A 109 4.42 -3.71 -11.31
N GLU A 110 4.97 -4.26 -10.23
CA GLU A 110 5.09 -5.72 -10.06
C GLU A 110 4.57 -6.16 -8.70
N PRO A 111 3.85 -7.29 -8.64
CA PRO A 111 3.49 -7.89 -7.37
C PRO A 111 4.73 -8.51 -6.69
N THR A 112 4.57 -8.80 -5.41
CA THR A 112 5.51 -9.57 -4.61
C THR A 112 4.76 -10.57 -3.72
N GLU A 113 5.40 -11.70 -3.43
CA GLU A 113 4.80 -12.76 -2.62
C GLU A 113 5.14 -12.56 -1.13
N SER A 114 4.14 -12.74 -0.27
CA SER A 114 4.35 -12.79 1.17
C SER A 114 5.23 -13.99 1.52
N GLY A 115 6.21 -13.78 2.39
CA GLY A 115 7.16 -14.84 2.77
C GLY A 115 8.12 -15.28 1.66
N ALA A 116 8.28 -14.52 0.57
CA ALA A 116 9.22 -14.85 -0.50
C ALA A 116 10.63 -15.13 0.04
N GLU A 117 11.26 -16.21 -0.42
CA GLU A 117 12.62 -16.59 0.01
C GLU A 117 13.68 -15.59 -0.42
N SER A 118 13.51 -14.96 -1.59
CA SER A 118 14.37 -13.89 -2.11
C SER A 118 13.61 -12.98 -3.07
N TYR A 119 14.10 -11.73 -3.19
CA TYR A 119 13.60 -10.72 -4.11
C TYR A 119 14.57 -10.41 -5.27
N SER A 120 15.60 -11.23 -5.49
CA SER A 120 16.63 -10.99 -6.53
C SER A 120 16.05 -10.82 -7.94
N GLU A 121 14.94 -11.49 -8.27
CA GLU A 121 14.29 -11.27 -9.57
C GLU A 121 13.74 -9.85 -9.70
N LEU A 122 12.96 -9.39 -8.71
CA LEU A 122 12.43 -8.02 -8.66
C LEU A 122 13.56 -6.99 -8.69
N ILE A 123 14.62 -7.19 -7.90
CA ILE A 123 15.80 -6.32 -7.90
C ILE A 123 16.48 -6.31 -9.28
N GLY A 124 16.54 -7.46 -9.95
CA GLY A 124 16.99 -7.59 -11.33
C GLY A 124 16.15 -6.77 -12.32
N LYS A 125 14.82 -6.79 -12.19
CA LYS A 125 13.90 -5.96 -12.98
C LYS A 125 14.15 -4.46 -12.72
N LEU A 126 14.32 -4.04 -11.47
CA LEU A 126 14.65 -2.65 -11.11
C LEU A 126 15.96 -2.19 -11.76
N ARG A 127 16.99 -3.03 -11.72
CA ARG A 127 18.28 -2.74 -12.36
C ARG A 127 18.14 -2.59 -13.88
N LYS A 128 17.41 -3.50 -14.55
CA LYS A 128 17.13 -3.39 -16.00
C LYS A 128 16.36 -2.11 -16.35
N ALA A 129 15.39 -1.73 -15.52
CA ALA A 129 14.61 -0.50 -15.67
C ALA A 129 15.38 0.78 -15.29
N LYS A 130 16.60 0.64 -14.75
CA LYS A 130 17.44 1.73 -14.22
C LYS A 130 16.75 2.47 -13.07
N VAL A 131 16.16 1.73 -12.14
CA VAL A 131 15.57 2.21 -10.86
C VAL A 131 16.44 1.70 -9.70
N ASN A 132 17.70 2.12 -9.68
CA ASN A 132 18.71 1.60 -8.75
C ASN A 132 19.63 2.68 -8.15
N SER A 133 19.30 3.95 -8.32
CA SER A 133 20.11 5.09 -7.86
C SER A 133 19.20 6.18 -7.29
N SER A 134 19.66 6.90 -6.27
CA SER A 134 18.94 8.04 -5.69
C SER A 134 18.87 9.25 -6.64
N ASN A 135 19.57 9.22 -7.78
CA ASN A 135 19.52 10.29 -8.77
C ASN A 135 18.23 10.20 -9.63
N GLY A 136 17.14 10.79 -9.13
CA GLY A 136 15.88 10.91 -9.85
C GLY A 136 15.04 9.63 -9.92
N THR A 137 15.40 8.58 -9.16
CA THR A 137 14.62 7.32 -9.10
C THR A 137 14.18 6.93 -7.68
N ALA A 138 12.95 6.44 -7.58
CA ALA A 138 12.37 5.93 -6.33
C ALA A 138 11.73 4.55 -6.54
N VAL A 139 11.76 3.73 -5.48
CA VAL A 139 11.02 2.49 -5.36
C VAL A 139 9.94 2.72 -4.31
N PHE A 140 8.69 2.58 -4.71
CA PHE A 140 7.53 2.57 -3.83
C PHE A 140 7.22 1.12 -3.48
N PHE A 141 7.03 0.86 -2.20
CA PHE A 141 6.64 -0.45 -1.71
C PHE A 141 5.30 -0.34 -0.97
N SER A 142 4.29 -1.03 -1.50
CA SER A 142 2.95 -1.07 -0.94
C SER A 142 2.69 -2.48 -0.42
N GLY A 143 3.04 -2.71 0.83
CA GLY A 143 2.78 -3.96 1.52
C GLY A 143 3.29 -3.92 2.94
N TYR A 144 3.40 -5.08 3.57
CA TYR A 144 3.66 -5.15 5.00
C TYR A 144 5.15 -5.13 5.37
N HIS A 145 5.42 -4.69 6.60
CA HIS A 145 6.75 -4.51 7.15
C HIS A 145 7.71 -5.72 6.96
N PRO A 146 7.32 -6.99 7.17
CA PRO A 146 8.24 -8.12 7.03
C PRO A 146 8.82 -8.26 5.62
N GLU A 147 7.97 -8.16 4.60
CA GLU A 147 8.35 -8.19 3.20
C GLU A 147 9.20 -6.97 2.82
N ALA A 148 8.78 -5.77 3.27
CA ALA A 148 9.49 -4.52 2.98
C ALA A 148 10.93 -4.53 3.51
N VAL A 149 11.14 -4.98 4.77
CA VAL A 149 12.46 -5.03 5.40
C VAL A 149 13.39 -5.97 4.64
N LYS A 150 12.91 -7.17 4.31
CA LYS A 150 13.70 -8.16 3.58
C LYS A 150 14.03 -7.68 2.16
N PHE A 151 13.05 -7.11 1.47
CA PHE A 151 13.25 -6.51 0.15
C PHE A 151 14.32 -5.41 0.16
N VAL A 152 14.21 -4.44 1.09
CA VAL A 152 15.19 -3.35 1.20
C VAL A 152 16.58 -3.89 1.51
N ALA A 153 16.69 -4.84 2.45
CA ALA A 153 17.97 -5.43 2.81
C ALA A 153 18.66 -6.11 1.61
N GLU A 154 17.93 -6.89 0.81
CA GLU A 154 18.45 -7.52 -0.41
C GLU A 154 18.80 -6.48 -1.48
N ALA A 155 17.94 -5.49 -1.72
CA ALA A 155 18.18 -4.44 -2.70
C ALA A 155 19.47 -3.66 -2.39
N ARG A 156 19.71 -3.33 -1.10
CA ARG A 156 20.93 -2.64 -0.68
C ARG A 156 22.17 -3.53 -0.81
N LYS A 157 22.10 -4.83 -0.53
CA LYS A 157 23.19 -5.79 -0.79
C LYS A 157 23.58 -5.82 -2.27
N GLU A 158 22.61 -5.68 -3.17
CA GLU A 158 22.82 -5.58 -4.61
C GLU A 158 23.15 -4.15 -5.11
N ARG A 159 23.49 -3.22 -4.22
CA ARG A 159 23.85 -1.82 -4.51
C ARG A 159 22.75 -1.02 -5.21
N ASN A 160 21.49 -1.42 -5.05
CA ASN A 160 20.38 -0.55 -5.39
C ASN A 160 20.31 0.57 -4.35
N ASN A 161 20.57 1.81 -4.75
CA ASN A 161 20.56 3.01 -3.90
C ASN A 161 19.37 3.94 -4.19
N ALA A 162 18.32 3.46 -4.89
CA ALA A 162 17.11 4.26 -5.09
C ALA A 162 16.48 4.66 -3.75
N TYR A 163 15.81 5.82 -3.73
CA TYR A 163 15.00 6.20 -2.58
C TYR A 163 13.88 5.17 -2.40
N PHE A 164 13.67 4.74 -1.16
CA PHE A 164 12.63 3.79 -0.81
C PHE A 164 11.54 4.54 -0.07
N ILE A 165 10.30 4.41 -0.53
CA ILE A 165 9.11 5.05 0.04
C ILE A 165 8.09 3.95 0.27
N SER A 166 7.56 3.85 1.48
CA SER A 166 6.62 2.79 1.87
C SER A 166 5.29 3.37 2.35
N GLY A 167 4.22 2.59 2.21
CA GLY A 167 2.97 2.77 2.95
C GLY A 167 3.14 2.48 4.46
N ASP A 168 2.03 2.52 5.18
CA ASP A 168 1.96 2.37 6.65
C ASP A 168 2.05 0.91 7.14
N GLY A 169 1.78 -0.05 6.25
CA GLY A 169 1.85 -1.50 6.50
C GLY A 169 3.21 -2.06 6.91
#